data_AF-A0A037ZJB4-F1
#
_entry.id   AF-A0A037ZJB4-F1
#
_cell.length_a   1.000
_cell.length_b   1.000
_cell.length_c   1.000
_cell.angle_alpha   90.00
_cell.angle_beta   90.00
_cell.angle_gamma   90.00
#
_symmetry.space_group_name_H-M   'P 1'
#
loop_
_entity.id
_entity.type
_entity.pdbx_description
1 polymer ?
#
loop_
_entity_poly.entity_id
_entity_poly.type
_entity_poly.pdbx_seq_one_letter_code
_entity_poly.pdbx_strand_id
1 'polypeptide(L)'
;MRCFIISPIGAEDSPSRQVGDDFFNLLMVPALRGYKFEPIRADKISKSSQITEEIVELIQNSELCIADLTMQNPNVFYEVGRRHETGRPIILLARKGENVPFDLAGNRIIFYDLSNAKSTIETINYICSFIDELTATGQILGSSKNATLSTILVEVEKVHTLLKGGLQKIARPDHQVGAPRSQRVKDIELLKMPPAHAFITALESGDIEGARSVLPRVKEFLGKEQYLSALASLAEVGDSDAKDELVSQFMELAESASESSVLVILAGLRDYFTNTSQLEPGLEVFRDLLSHYQGSGAGNVSVLSNIFNRLQQLSFSNNDFLDALQYALEAVRLSPDDDSYTYNAYLIERELGNTEEAVQYAQRFLELTEDMESRFAVLAKEYLAIEGAA
;
A
#
# COMPACT_ATOMS: atom_id res chain seq x y z
N MET A 1 -19.88 -16.51 17.60
CA MET A 1 -19.10 -15.62 16.72
C MET A 1 -17.70 -15.56 17.28
N ARG A 2 -16.67 -15.49 16.43
CA ARG A 2 -15.28 -15.36 16.87
C ARG A 2 -14.92 -13.90 17.03
N CYS A 3 -14.26 -13.56 18.14
CA CYS A 3 -13.63 -12.27 18.33
C CYS A 3 -12.12 -12.49 18.49
N PHE A 4 -11.35 -12.10 17.49
CA PHE A 4 -9.91 -12.24 17.55
C PHE A 4 -9.27 -11.05 18.26
N ILE A 5 -8.45 -11.34 19.26
CA ILE A 5 -7.77 -10.35 20.09
C ILE A 5 -6.33 -10.24 19.61
N ILE A 6 -6.02 -9.07 19.06
CA ILE A 6 -4.70 -8.67 18.58
C ILE A 6 -4.04 -7.88 19.71
N SER A 7 -2.92 -8.37 20.24
CA SER A 7 -2.21 -7.71 21.34
C SER A 7 -0.74 -8.04 21.30
N PRO A 8 0.15 -7.22 21.88
CA PRO A 8 1.57 -7.52 21.94
C PRO A 8 1.83 -8.92 22.50
N ILE A 9 2.49 -9.77 21.71
CA ILE A 9 2.98 -11.07 22.16
C ILE A 9 4.46 -10.90 22.48
N GLY A 10 4.83 -11.21 23.71
CA GLY A 10 6.21 -11.13 24.20
C GLY A 10 6.64 -12.43 24.87
N ALA A 11 7.94 -12.55 25.12
CA ALA A 11 8.50 -13.64 25.92
C ALA A 11 7.84 -13.68 27.31
N GLU A 12 7.88 -14.85 27.95
CA GLU A 12 7.44 -15.02 29.34
C GLU A 12 8.13 -13.98 30.24
N ASP A 13 7.37 -13.37 31.16
CA ASP A 13 7.79 -12.27 32.04
C ASP A 13 8.21 -10.94 31.36
N SER A 14 8.02 -10.78 30.05
CA SER A 14 8.30 -9.50 29.38
C SER A 14 7.22 -8.43 29.65
N PRO A 15 7.57 -7.13 29.61
CA PRO A 15 6.58 -6.05 29.72
C PRO A 15 5.45 -6.15 28.70
N SER A 16 5.75 -6.55 27.46
CA SER A 16 4.76 -6.76 26.41
C SER A 16 3.79 -7.89 26.74
N ARG A 17 4.28 -8.97 27.36
CA ARG A 17 3.45 -10.08 27.82
C ARG A 17 2.49 -9.65 28.93
N GLN A 18 2.98 -8.87 29.90
CA GLN A 18 2.14 -8.32 30.96
C GLN A 18 1.04 -7.41 30.39
N VAL A 19 1.39 -6.51 29.46
CA VAL A 19 0.41 -5.63 28.79
C VAL A 19 -0.66 -6.45 28.06
N GLY A 20 -0.26 -7.44 27.27
CA GLY A 20 -1.21 -8.31 26.55
C GLY A 20 -2.09 -9.16 27.47
N ASP A 21 -1.55 -9.62 28.61
CA ASP A 21 -2.30 -10.37 29.62
C ASP A 21 -3.29 -9.50 30.38
N ASP A 22 -2.90 -8.29 30.78
CA ASP A 22 -3.79 -7.33 31.44
C ASP A 22 -4.90 -6.86 30.50
N PHE A 23 -4.56 -6.52 29.25
CA PHE A 23 -5.52 -6.16 28.21
C PHE A 23 -6.57 -7.26 28.01
N PHE A 24 -6.13 -8.51 27.85
CA PHE A 24 -7.04 -9.64 27.63
C PHE A 24 -7.91 -9.94 28.84
N ASN A 25 -7.31 -10.09 30.04
CA ASN A 25 -8.04 -10.57 31.21
C ASN A 25 -8.88 -9.48 31.89
N LEU A 26 -8.40 -8.23 31.91
CA LEU A 26 -9.07 -7.14 32.62
C LEU A 26 -10.05 -6.36 31.75
N LEU A 27 -9.88 -6.35 30.42
CA LEU A 27 -10.76 -5.61 29.51
C LEU A 27 -11.55 -6.53 28.57
N MET A 28 -10.88 -7.41 27.81
CA MET A 28 -11.55 -8.18 26.74
C MET A 28 -12.52 -9.22 27.29
N VAL A 29 -12.07 -10.05 28.24
CA VAL A 29 -12.92 -11.10 28.83
C VAL A 29 -14.17 -10.50 29.53
N PRO A 30 -14.05 -9.42 30.35
CA PRO A 30 -15.22 -8.77 30.93
C PRO A 30 -16.14 -8.11 29.91
N ALA A 31 -15.60 -7.41 28.91
CA ALA A 31 -16.41 -6.71 27.90
C ALA A 31 -17.19 -7.70 27.02
N LEU A 32 -16.57 -8.81 26.62
CA LEU A 32 -17.18 -9.79 25.71
C LEU A 32 -18.15 -10.75 26.42
N ARG A 33 -18.16 -10.84 27.76
CA ARG A 33 -18.99 -11.77 28.53
C ARG A 33 -20.50 -11.64 28.26
N GLY A 34 -20.97 -10.43 27.98
CA GLY A 34 -22.38 -10.15 27.68
C GLY A 34 -22.80 -10.50 26.24
N TYR A 35 -21.84 -10.84 25.38
CA TYR A 35 -22.03 -11.04 23.95
C TYR A 35 -21.80 -12.51 23.56
N LYS A 36 -22.33 -12.92 22.39
CA LYS A 36 -22.12 -14.27 21.82
C LYS A 36 -20.77 -14.40 21.10
N PHE A 37 -19.74 -13.77 21.64
CA PHE A 37 -18.38 -13.81 21.12
C PHE A 37 -17.50 -14.76 21.93
N GLU A 38 -16.72 -15.55 21.22
CA GLU A 38 -15.61 -16.32 21.79
C GLU A 38 -14.32 -15.49 21.61
N PRO A 39 -13.68 -15.01 22.70
CA PRO A 39 -12.41 -14.29 22.61
C PRO A 39 -11.27 -15.25 22.34
N ILE A 40 -10.57 -15.02 21.23
CA ILE A 40 -9.47 -15.87 20.75
C ILE A 40 -8.18 -15.04 20.75
N ARG A 41 -7.11 -15.53 21.37
CA ARG A 41 -5.79 -14.90 21.39
C ARG A 41 -4.75 -15.90 20.87
N ALA A 42 -3.88 -15.46 19.96
CA ALA A 42 -2.99 -16.36 19.20
C ALA A 42 -2.11 -17.28 20.07
N ASP A 43 -1.54 -16.75 21.15
CA ASP A 43 -0.70 -17.49 22.09
C ASP A 43 -1.44 -18.56 22.91
N LYS A 44 -2.77 -18.52 22.97
CA LYS A 44 -3.60 -19.51 23.68
C LYS A 44 -4.04 -20.69 22.80
N ILE A 45 -3.78 -20.62 21.50
CA ILE A 45 -4.18 -21.64 20.51
C ILE A 45 -3.00 -22.53 20.14
N SER A 46 -1.80 -21.96 20.05
CA SER A 46 -0.71 -22.61 19.30
C SER A 46 0.15 -23.57 20.13
N LYS A 47 0.16 -24.84 19.71
CA LYS A 47 1.24 -25.81 19.91
C LYS A 47 1.93 -26.01 18.56
N SER A 48 3.17 -25.58 18.38
CA SER A 48 4.05 -25.81 17.20
C SER A 48 3.96 -24.85 16.00
N SER A 49 4.95 -25.00 15.10
CA SER A 49 5.58 -24.07 14.16
C SER A 49 4.76 -23.55 12.95
N GLN A 50 3.42 -23.59 13.00
CA GLN A 50 2.52 -23.12 11.91
C GLN A 50 1.89 -21.75 12.19
N ILE A 51 2.57 -20.91 12.97
CA ILE A 51 2.03 -19.71 13.63
C ILE A 51 1.38 -18.71 12.64
N THR A 52 1.90 -18.57 11.41
CA THR A 52 1.48 -17.47 10.52
C THR A 52 0.14 -17.70 9.81
N GLU A 53 -0.16 -18.92 9.35
CA GLU A 53 -1.36 -19.19 8.54
C GLU A 53 -2.64 -19.12 9.40
N GLU A 54 -2.62 -19.74 10.59
CA GLU A 54 -3.77 -19.76 11.50
C GLU A 54 -4.12 -18.37 12.03
N ILE A 55 -3.11 -17.53 12.33
CA ILE A 55 -3.31 -16.13 12.73
C ILE A 55 -3.96 -15.34 11.59
N VAL A 56 -3.46 -15.47 10.36
CA VAL A 56 -4.03 -14.80 9.20
C VAL A 56 -5.48 -15.24 8.97
N GLU A 57 -5.77 -16.53 9.08
CA GLU A 57 -7.15 -17.04 8.99
C GLU A 57 -8.06 -16.46 10.07
N LEU A 58 -7.57 -16.34 11.30
CA LEU A 58 -8.35 -15.74 12.40
C LEU A 58 -8.62 -14.25 12.15
N ILE A 59 -7.63 -13.50 11.67
CA ILE A 59 -7.78 -12.07 11.32
C ILE A 59 -8.82 -11.89 10.20
N GLN A 60 -8.73 -12.71 9.16
CA GLN A 60 -9.62 -12.60 8.00
C GLN A 60 -11.04 -13.06 8.31
N ASN A 61 -11.18 -14.16 9.06
CA ASN A 61 -12.44 -14.86 9.20
C ASN A 61 -13.21 -14.54 10.49
N SER A 62 -12.62 -13.87 11.47
CA SER A 62 -13.34 -13.45 12.69
C SER A 62 -14.36 -12.35 12.41
N GLU A 63 -15.52 -12.47 13.03
CA GLU A 63 -16.63 -11.51 12.93
C GLU A 63 -16.24 -10.15 13.52
N LEU A 64 -15.37 -10.14 14.53
CA LEU A 64 -14.82 -8.92 15.12
C LEU A 64 -13.33 -9.11 15.43
N CYS A 65 -12.52 -8.08 15.18
CA CYS A 65 -11.17 -8.00 15.75
C CYS A 65 -11.12 -6.88 16.79
N ILE A 66 -10.36 -7.07 17.85
CA ILE A 66 -10.06 -6.01 18.83
C ILE A 66 -8.55 -5.96 19.01
N ALA A 67 -7.94 -4.79 18.81
CA ALA A 67 -6.48 -4.63 18.79
C ALA A 67 -5.99 -3.66 19.86
N ASP A 68 -4.92 -4.04 20.56
CA ASP A 68 -4.17 -3.18 21.48
C ASP A 68 -2.89 -2.63 20.83
N LEU A 69 -2.88 -1.32 20.56
CA LEU A 69 -1.78 -0.59 19.94
C LEU A 69 -0.70 -0.15 20.95
N THR A 70 -0.86 -0.49 22.23
CA THR A 70 0.09 -0.15 23.31
C THR A 70 1.49 -0.69 23.00
N MET A 71 2.53 0.05 23.40
CA MET A 71 3.95 -0.23 23.09
C MET A 71 4.33 -0.19 21.60
N GLN A 72 3.43 0.24 20.70
CA GLN A 72 3.70 0.34 19.26
C GLN A 72 4.27 -0.95 18.65
N ASN A 73 3.67 -2.11 19.00
CA ASN A 73 4.17 -3.39 18.54
C ASN A 73 3.96 -3.55 17.01
N PRO A 74 5.02 -3.77 16.21
CA PRO A 74 4.91 -3.86 14.76
C PRO A 74 4.04 -5.03 14.27
N ASN A 75 4.01 -6.15 15.01
CA ASN A 75 3.15 -7.28 14.66
C ASN A 75 1.68 -6.91 14.82
N VAL A 76 1.33 -6.16 15.86
CA VAL A 76 -0.05 -5.68 16.06
C VAL A 76 -0.45 -4.75 14.92
N PHE A 77 0.42 -3.85 14.48
CA PHE A 77 0.14 -2.98 13.33
C PHE A 77 -0.02 -3.76 12.03
N TYR A 78 0.80 -4.79 11.79
CA TYR A 78 0.66 -5.69 10.66
C TYR A 78 -0.71 -6.39 10.69
N GLU A 79 -1.09 -6.97 11.83
CA GLU A 79 -2.38 -7.66 11.98
C GLU A 79 -3.58 -6.72 11.82
N VAL A 80 -3.46 -5.47 12.29
CA VAL A 80 -4.45 -4.40 12.06
C VAL A 80 -4.56 -4.06 10.58
N GLY A 81 -3.44 -3.90 9.87
CA GLY A 81 -3.42 -3.66 8.42
C GLY A 81 -4.09 -4.80 7.64
N ARG A 82 -3.72 -6.05 7.96
CA ARG A 82 -4.35 -7.26 7.39
C ARG A 82 -5.84 -7.33 7.68
N ARG A 83 -6.29 -6.82 8.84
CA ARG A 83 -7.71 -6.71 9.14
C ARG A 83 -8.39 -5.64 8.30
N HIS A 84 -7.78 -4.47 8.14
CA HIS A 84 -8.33 -3.37 7.33
C HIS A 84 -8.58 -3.80 5.88
N GLU A 85 -7.68 -4.59 5.29
CA GLU A 85 -7.86 -5.17 3.95
C GLU A 85 -9.18 -5.93 3.77
N THR A 86 -9.72 -6.51 4.85
CA THR A 86 -10.99 -7.27 4.79
C THR A 86 -12.23 -6.39 4.81
N GLY A 87 -12.12 -5.12 5.22
CA GLY A 87 -13.25 -4.21 5.46
C GLY A 87 -14.20 -4.65 6.59
N ARG A 88 -13.85 -5.69 7.34
CA ARG A 88 -14.66 -6.20 8.45
C ARG A 88 -14.30 -5.44 9.74
N PRO A 89 -15.24 -5.30 10.69
CA PRO A 89 -15.08 -4.37 11.81
C PRO A 89 -13.89 -4.71 12.71
N ILE A 90 -13.20 -3.68 13.18
CA ILE A 90 -12.12 -3.73 14.17
C ILE A 90 -12.30 -2.64 15.22
N ILE A 91 -12.01 -2.94 16.48
CA ILE A 91 -11.97 -1.95 17.57
C ILE A 91 -10.52 -1.73 17.96
N LEU A 92 -10.05 -0.48 17.92
CA LEU A 92 -8.69 -0.12 18.28
C LEU A 92 -8.65 0.45 19.70
N LEU A 93 -7.69 -0.05 20.49
CA LEU A 93 -7.43 0.39 21.85
C LEU A 93 -5.96 0.76 22.02
N ALA A 94 -5.68 1.69 22.91
CA ALA A 94 -4.32 2.03 23.33
C ALA A 94 -4.31 2.47 24.78
N ARG A 95 -3.23 2.21 25.52
CA ARG A 95 -3.09 2.72 26.88
C ARG A 95 -3.03 4.25 26.87
N LYS A 96 -3.72 4.89 27.80
CA LYS A 96 -3.68 6.35 27.96
C LYS A 96 -2.23 6.83 28.14
N GLY A 97 -1.83 7.80 27.34
CA GLY A 97 -0.46 8.34 27.30
C GLY A 97 0.46 7.68 26.28
N GLU A 98 0.01 6.64 25.58
CA GLU A 98 0.71 6.12 24.41
C GLU A 98 0.62 7.09 23.23
N ASN A 99 1.73 7.21 22.52
CA ASN A 99 1.76 7.92 21.25
C ASN A 99 1.27 6.96 20.16
N VAL A 100 0.02 7.09 19.77
CA VAL A 100 -0.47 6.37 18.59
C VAL A 100 0.08 7.06 17.35
N PRO A 101 0.62 6.32 16.37
CA PRO A 101 1.00 6.88 15.06
C PRO A 101 -0.15 7.72 14.48
N PHE A 102 0.20 8.87 13.89
CA PHE A 102 -0.77 9.83 13.32
C PHE A 102 -1.73 9.17 12.32
N ASP A 103 -1.24 8.13 11.65
CA ASP A 103 -1.90 7.32 10.61
C ASP A 103 -3.14 6.58 11.13
N LEU A 104 -3.15 6.25 12.42
CA LEU A 104 -4.30 5.64 13.10
C LEU A 104 -5.15 6.67 13.87
N ALA A 105 -4.73 7.93 13.94
CA ALA A 105 -5.44 8.98 14.67
C ALA A 105 -6.82 9.34 14.06
N GLY A 106 -7.03 9.01 12.78
CA GLY A 106 -8.34 9.11 12.12
C GLY A 106 -9.31 7.99 12.48
N ASN A 107 -8.83 6.89 13.06
CA ASN A 107 -9.67 5.80 13.57
C ASN A 107 -10.14 6.12 14.99
N ARG A 108 -11.36 5.68 15.35
CA ARG A 108 -11.85 5.82 16.72
C ARG A 108 -11.08 4.87 17.64
N ILE A 109 -10.12 5.42 18.37
CA ILE A 109 -9.29 4.69 19.33
C ILE A 109 -9.85 4.89 20.74
N ILE A 110 -10.03 3.78 21.45
CA ILE A 110 -10.38 3.80 22.87
C ILE A 110 -9.09 3.86 23.69
N PHE A 111 -8.85 4.99 24.35
CA PHE A 111 -7.75 5.11 25.29
C PHE A 111 -8.13 4.54 26.65
N TYR A 112 -7.49 3.44 27.05
CA TYR A 112 -7.80 2.74 28.29
C TYR A 112 -6.83 3.11 29.42
N ASP A 113 -7.31 3.02 30.67
CA ASP A 113 -6.51 3.25 31.87
C ASP A 113 -6.84 2.18 32.92
N LEU A 114 -5.84 1.37 33.26
CA LEU A 114 -5.94 0.28 34.25
C LEU A 114 -5.44 0.71 35.64
N SER A 115 -5.16 1.99 35.87
CA SER A 115 -4.65 2.50 37.16
C SER A 115 -5.63 2.31 38.32
N ASN A 116 -6.93 2.22 38.05
CA ASN A 116 -7.95 1.98 39.06
C ASN A 116 -9.19 1.26 38.49
N ALA A 117 -10.00 0.70 39.39
CA ALA A 117 -11.18 -0.08 39.01
C ALA A 117 -12.24 0.75 38.26
N LYS A 118 -12.40 2.03 38.59
CA LYS A 118 -13.40 2.90 37.96
C LYS A 118 -13.07 3.12 36.48
N SER A 119 -11.83 3.53 36.16
CA SER A 119 -11.40 3.73 34.77
C SER A 119 -11.41 2.44 33.95
N THR A 120 -11.13 1.31 34.59
CA THR A 120 -11.24 -0.03 33.98
C THR A 120 -12.69 -0.34 33.59
N ILE A 121 -13.65 -0.13 34.51
CA ILE A 121 -15.08 -0.34 34.24
C ILE A 121 -15.61 0.61 33.17
N GLU A 122 -15.20 1.88 33.21
CA GLU A 122 -15.56 2.87 32.17
C GLU A 122 -15.08 2.44 30.79
N THR A 123 -13.84 1.93 30.69
CA THR A 123 -13.29 1.38 29.45
C THR A 123 -14.13 0.18 28.96
N ILE A 124 -14.45 -0.75 29.85
CA ILE A 124 -15.28 -1.93 29.52
C ILE A 124 -16.64 -1.49 28.96
N ASN A 125 -17.33 -0.57 29.63
CA ASN A 125 -18.63 -0.06 29.18
C ASN A 125 -18.54 0.61 27.81
N TYR A 126 -17.43 1.31 27.54
CA TYR A 126 -17.23 1.97 26.26
C TYR A 126 -16.98 0.96 25.13
N ILE A 127 -16.20 -0.11 25.38
CA ILE A 127 -16.05 -1.24 24.44
C ILE A 127 -17.43 -1.86 24.15
N CYS A 128 -18.23 -2.15 25.18
CA CYS A 128 -19.58 -2.69 25.04
C CYS A 128 -20.47 -1.80 24.15
N SER A 129 -20.49 -0.48 24.41
CA SER A 129 -21.27 0.47 23.60
C SER A 129 -20.87 0.46 22.12
N PHE A 130 -19.59 0.25 21.85
CA PHE A 130 -19.08 0.16 20.48
C PHE A 130 -19.51 -1.15 19.81
N ILE A 131 -19.49 -2.27 20.54
CA ILE A 131 -20.00 -3.56 20.04
C ILE A 131 -21.51 -3.47 19.76
N ASP A 132 -22.27 -2.79 20.62
CA ASP A 132 -23.71 -2.57 20.42
C ASP A 132 -23.97 -1.75 19.14
N GLU A 133 -23.19 -0.67 18.92
CA GLU A 133 -23.25 0.18 17.73
C GLU A 133 -22.97 -0.62 16.45
N LEU A 134 -21.88 -1.41 16.43
CA LEU A 134 -21.49 -2.28 15.30
C LEU A 134 -22.53 -3.39 15.04
N THR A 135 -23.18 -3.88 16.08
CA THR A 135 -24.23 -4.90 15.96
C THR A 135 -25.51 -4.30 15.38
N ALA A 136 -25.90 -3.11 15.85
CA ALA A 136 -27.10 -2.40 15.40
C ALA A 136 -27.01 -1.96 13.93
N THR A 137 -25.81 -1.58 13.45
CA THR A 137 -25.56 -1.24 12.04
C THR A 137 -25.43 -2.47 11.13
N GLY A 138 -25.49 -3.69 11.68
CA GLY A 138 -25.42 -4.93 10.92
C GLY A 138 -24.01 -5.31 10.46
N GLN A 139 -22.96 -4.59 10.90
CA GLN A 139 -21.58 -4.84 10.49
C GLN A 139 -21.00 -6.15 11.04
N ILE A 140 -21.52 -6.64 12.17
CA ILE A 140 -21.08 -7.90 12.80
C ILE A 140 -21.82 -9.13 12.23
N LEU A 141 -23.10 -8.98 11.82
CA LEU A 141 -23.98 -10.09 11.41
C LEU A 141 -24.14 -10.24 9.88
N GLY A 142 -23.54 -9.36 9.08
CA GLY A 142 -23.59 -9.44 7.62
C GLY A 142 -22.67 -10.51 7.05
N SER A 143 -23.23 -11.48 6.32
CA SER A 143 -22.49 -12.30 5.35
C SER A 143 -21.63 -11.39 4.47
N SER A 144 -20.35 -11.76 4.30
CA SER A 144 -19.36 -11.20 3.39
C SER A 144 -19.88 -10.10 2.46
N LYS A 145 -19.84 -8.85 2.93
CA LYS A 145 -19.80 -7.71 2.03
C LYS A 145 -18.34 -7.30 1.94
N ASN A 146 -17.74 -7.55 0.79
CA ASN A 146 -16.41 -7.08 0.45
C ASN A 146 -16.32 -5.60 0.83
N ALA A 147 -15.21 -5.20 1.45
CA ALA A 147 -14.88 -3.78 1.62
C ALA A 147 -15.09 -3.10 0.26
N THR A 148 -15.90 -2.03 0.21
CA THR A 148 -16.03 -1.26 -1.03
C THR A 148 -14.68 -0.68 -1.38
N LEU A 149 -14.33 -0.69 -2.67
CA LEU A 149 -13.08 -0.15 -3.21
C LEU A 149 -12.84 1.29 -2.75
N SER A 150 -13.88 2.07 -2.50
CA SER A 150 -13.82 3.41 -1.91
C SER A 150 -13.25 3.46 -0.48
N THR A 151 -13.53 2.44 0.35
CA THR A 151 -12.97 2.35 1.71
C THR A 151 -11.49 1.95 1.65
N ILE A 152 -11.15 1.01 0.75
CA ILE A 152 -9.75 0.66 0.47
C ILE A 152 -9.00 1.86 -0.12
N LEU A 153 -9.61 2.60 -1.04
CA LEU A 153 -9.04 3.76 -1.72
C LEU A 153 -8.79 4.90 -0.73
N VAL A 154 -9.69 5.14 0.23
CA VAL A 154 -9.47 6.15 1.29
C VAL A 154 -8.32 5.74 2.20
N GLU A 155 -8.16 4.46 2.54
CA GLU A 155 -7.03 3.99 3.33
C GLU A 155 -5.71 3.96 2.53
N VAL A 156 -5.76 3.66 1.23
CA VAL A 156 -4.61 3.73 0.31
C VAL A 156 -4.20 5.17 0.02
N GLU A 157 -5.14 6.10 -0.16
CA GLU A 157 -4.87 7.54 -0.31
C GLU A 157 -4.27 8.13 0.97
N LYS A 158 -4.66 7.62 2.15
CA LYS A 158 -4.01 7.97 3.42
C LYS A 158 -2.57 7.48 3.43
N VAL A 159 -2.29 6.21 3.11
CA VAL A 159 -0.91 5.68 2.97
C VAL A 159 -0.08 6.51 1.99
N HIS A 160 -0.64 6.89 0.85
CA HIS A 160 0.02 7.72 -0.16
C HIS A 160 0.30 9.15 0.33
N THR A 161 -0.59 9.73 1.14
CA THR A 161 -0.38 11.07 1.75
C THR A 161 0.65 11.01 2.88
N LEU A 162 0.70 9.91 3.61
CA LEU A 162 1.68 9.63 4.67
C LEU A 162 3.10 9.49 4.14
N LEU A 163 3.25 8.81 2.99
CA LEU A 163 4.52 8.76 2.25
C LEU A 163 4.97 10.16 1.83
N LYS A 164 4.07 10.99 1.27
CA LYS A 164 4.40 12.39 0.88
C LYS A 164 4.82 13.28 2.06
N GLY A 165 4.18 13.13 3.22
CA GLY A 165 4.46 13.93 4.43
C GLY A 165 5.80 13.59 5.10
N GLY A 166 6.22 12.31 5.03
CA GLY A 166 7.55 11.88 5.49
C GLY A 166 8.68 12.34 4.57
N LEU A 167 8.46 12.32 3.26
CA LEU A 167 9.48 12.63 2.24
C LEU A 167 9.86 14.11 2.16
N GLN A 168 8.97 15.05 2.51
CA GLN A 168 9.29 16.49 2.50
C GLN A 168 10.28 16.93 3.61
N LYS A 169 10.51 16.11 4.64
CA LYS A 169 11.47 16.43 5.72
C LYS A 169 12.90 15.95 5.46
N ILE A 170 13.11 15.13 4.43
CA ILE A 170 14.39 14.45 4.16
C ILE A 170 15.21 15.22 3.10
N ALA A 171 14.61 16.18 2.39
CA ALA A 171 15.29 17.01 1.40
C ALA A 171 16.13 18.14 2.04
N ARG A 172 17.25 17.79 2.69
CA ARG A 172 18.43 18.67 2.79
C ARG A 172 19.69 17.82 2.66
N PRO A 173 20.54 18.07 1.64
CA PRO A 173 21.82 17.40 1.54
C PRO A 173 22.86 18.19 2.34
N ASP A 174 23.67 17.50 3.14
CA ASP A 174 25.04 17.93 3.39
C ASP A 174 25.97 16.73 3.56
N HIS A 175 27.13 16.83 2.91
CA HIS A 175 28.12 15.80 2.66
C HIS A 175 28.96 15.38 3.89
N GLN A 176 29.35 14.09 3.87
CA GLN A 176 30.56 13.44 4.42
C GLN A 176 30.96 13.72 5.88
N VAL A 177 30.93 12.67 6.73
CA VAL A 177 32.07 12.09 7.50
C VAL A 177 31.58 10.76 8.11
N GLY A 178 32.30 9.66 7.86
CA GLY A 178 32.24 8.33 8.53
C GLY A 178 30.92 7.87 9.15
N ALA A 179 30.33 6.79 8.62
CA ALA A 179 29.04 6.22 9.07
C ALA A 179 28.92 6.19 10.60
N PRO A 180 27.88 6.86 11.18
CA PRO A 180 27.68 6.92 12.62
C PRO A 180 27.50 5.51 13.20
N ARG A 181 27.86 5.35 14.47
CA ARG A 181 27.87 4.05 15.16
C ARG A 181 26.50 3.36 15.14
N SER A 182 25.40 4.10 15.04
CA SER A 182 24.04 3.59 14.86
C SER A 182 23.81 2.97 13.47
N GLN A 183 24.33 3.58 12.40
CA GLN A 183 24.17 3.07 11.03
C GLN A 183 24.92 1.75 10.85
N ARG A 184 26.15 1.64 11.38
CA ARG A 184 26.90 0.38 11.37
C ARG A 184 26.22 -0.75 12.13
N VAL A 185 25.46 -0.45 13.19
CA VAL A 185 24.72 -1.48 13.95
C VAL A 185 23.52 -1.95 13.13
N LYS A 186 22.80 -1.03 12.47
CA LYS A 186 21.71 -1.37 11.54
C LYS A 186 22.20 -2.24 10.37
N ASP A 187 23.33 -1.89 9.77
CA ASP A 187 23.93 -2.69 8.69
C ASP A 187 24.21 -4.13 9.16
N ILE A 188 24.73 -4.31 10.38
CA ILE A 188 24.98 -5.63 10.96
C ILE A 188 23.69 -6.44 11.19
N GLU A 189 22.58 -5.78 11.53
CA GLU A 189 21.28 -6.44 11.71
C GLU A 189 20.69 -6.86 10.35
N LEU A 190 20.73 -5.98 9.35
CA LEU A 190 20.30 -6.28 7.98
C LEU A 190 21.12 -7.45 7.39
N LEU A 191 22.41 -7.52 7.68
CA LEU A 191 23.27 -8.63 7.26
C LEU A 191 22.85 -9.99 7.82
N LYS A 192 22.20 -10.03 8.99
CA LYS A 192 21.70 -11.28 9.61
C LYS A 192 20.37 -11.75 9.03
N MET A 193 19.62 -10.85 8.38
CA MET A 193 18.33 -11.17 7.77
C MET A 193 18.51 -11.77 6.37
N PRO A 194 17.56 -12.57 5.87
CA PRO A 194 17.50 -12.96 4.45
C PRO A 194 17.47 -11.72 3.54
N PRO A 195 18.14 -11.72 2.36
CA PRO A 195 18.31 -10.51 1.55
C PRO A 195 17.02 -9.79 1.15
N ALA A 196 15.97 -10.54 0.77
CA ALA A 196 14.66 -9.95 0.46
C ALA A 196 14.05 -9.25 1.68
N HIS A 197 14.06 -9.92 2.83
CA HIS A 197 13.49 -9.38 4.07
C HIS A 197 14.30 -8.18 4.59
N ALA A 198 15.63 -8.23 4.49
CA ALA A 198 16.51 -7.13 4.84
C ALA A 198 16.24 -5.90 3.98
N PHE A 199 16.09 -6.08 2.66
CA PHE A 199 15.78 -5.01 1.72
C PHE A 199 14.43 -4.35 2.04
N ILE A 200 13.37 -5.16 2.20
CA ILE A 200 12.02 -4.67 2.52
C ILE A 200 12.02 -3.94 3.87
N THR A 201 12.63 -4.53 4.90
CA THR A 201 12.70 -3.92 6.24
C THR A 201 13.41 -2.56 6.21
N ALA A 202 14.50 -2.45 5.44
CA ALA A 202 15.21 -1.19 5.29
C ALA A 202 14.37 -0.16 4.53
N LEU A 203 13.69 -0.55 3.45
CA LEU A 203 12.84 0.33 2.67
C LEU A 203 11.62 0.84 3.48
N GLU A 204 10.92 -0.05 4.19
CA GLU A 204 9.77 0.27 5.03
C GLU A 204 10.12 1.18 6.20
N SER A 205 11.35 1.06 6.72
CA SER A 205 11.86 1.95 7.78
C SER A 205 12.42 3.28 7.26
N GLY A 206 12.39 3.52 5.94
CA GLY A 206 12.95 4.69 5.30
C GLY A 206 14.49 4.73 5.28
N ASP A 207 15.15 3.61 5.58
CA ASP A 207 16.62 3.48 5.57
C ASP A 207 17.11 3.17 4.15
N ILE A 208 17.10 4.20 3.29
CA ILE A 208 17.49 4.06 1.87
C ILE A 208 18.93 3.59 1.73
N GLU A 209 19.85 4.12 2.55
CA GLU A 209 21.25 3.67 2.57
C GLU A 209 21.38 2.19 2.98
N GLY A 210 20.61 1.76 4.00
CA GLY A 210 20.53 0.37 4.41
C GLY A 210 19.95 -0.56 3.34
N ALA A 211 18.87 -0.15 2.68
CA ALA A 211 18.27 -0.92 1.59
C ALA A 211 19.27 -1.08 0.44
N ARG A 212 20.03 -0.03 0.16
CA ARG A 212 21.08 -0.04 -0.85
C ARG A 212 22.26 -0.93 -0.49
N SER A 213 22.66 -0.98 0.78
CA SER A 213 23.75 -1.86 1.25
C SER A 213 23.40 -3.35 1.12
N VAL A 214 22.10 -3.69 1.04
CA VAL A 214 21.61 -5.06 0.85
C VAL A 214 21.60 -5.49 -0.63
N LEU A 215 21.56 -4.56 -1.58
CA LEU A 215 21.47 -4.84 -3.03
C LEU A 215 22.49 -5.87 -3.55
N PRO A 216 23.78 -5.87 -3.16
CA PRO A 216 24.72 -6.90 -3.60
C PRO A 216 24.28 -8.32 -3.22
N ARG A 217 23.67 -8.48 -2.05
CA ARG A 217 23.12 -9.77 -1.59
C ARG A 217 21.84 -10.12 -2.35
N VAL A 218 20.99 -9.16 -2.68
CA VAL A 218 19.83 -9.38 -3.56
C VAL A 218 20.31 -9.94 -4.90
N LYS A 219 21.33 -9.31 -5.50
CA LYS A 219 21.91 -9.74 -6.78
C LYS A 219 22.50 -11.16 -6.71
N GLU A 220 23.28 -11.43 -5.66
CA GLU A 220 23.98 -12.70 -5.49
C GLU A 220 23.02 -13.86 -5.21
N PHE A 221 22.04 -13.66 -4.32
CA PHE A 221 21.21 -14.75 -3.80
C PHE A 221 19.84 -14.88 -4.45
N LEU A 222 19.27 -13.79 -4.96
CA LEU A 222 17.94 -13.79 -5.59
C LEU A 222 18.02 -13.69 -7.12
N GLY A 223 19.09 -13.10 -7.66
CA GLY A 223 19.34 -13.02 -9.09
C GLY A 223 19.10 -11.63 -9.69
N LYS A 224 19.40 -11.51 -10.98
CA LYS A 224 19.39 -10.24 -11.74
C LYS A 224 18.00 -9.59 -11.79
N GLU A 225 16.94 -10.40 -11.90
CA GLU A 225 15.57 -9.92 -12.01
C GLU A 225 15.10 -9.25 -10.72
N GLN A 226 15.23 -9.94 -9.58
CA GLN A 226 14.87 -9.40 -8.26
C GLN A 226 15.74 -8.21 -7.86
N TYR A 227 17.00 -8.20 -8.30
CA TYR A 227 17.89 -7.05 -8.14
C TYR A 227 17.35 -5.79 -8.83
N LEU A 228 16.83 -5.92 -10.06
CA LEU A 228 16.31 -4.80 -10.83
C LEU A 228 14.94 -4.35 -10.31
N SER A 229 14.11 -5.26 -9.82
CA SER A 229 12.90 -4.90 -9.08
C SER A 229 13.23 -4.12 -7.80
N ALA A 230 14.27 -4.51 -7.07
CA ALA A 230 14.73 -3.79 -5.88
C ALA A 230 15.26 -2.39 -6.23
N LEU A 231 16.02 -2.25 -7.33
CA LEU A 231 16.43 -0.94 -7.85
C LEU A 231 15.22 -0.08 -8.25
N ALA A 232 14.18 -0.66 -8.84
CA ALA A 232 12.95 0.05 -9.18
C ALA A 232 12.22 0.58 -7.93
N SER A 233 12.14 -0.21 -6.85
CA SER A 233 11.58 0.24 -5.57
C SER A 233 12.40 1.35 -4.92
N LEU A 234 13.73 1.32 -5.04
CA LEU A 234 14.59 2.41 -4.56
C LEU A 234 14.43 3.69 -5.41
N ALA A 235 14.31 3.55 -6.72
CA ALA A 235 14.01 4.67 -7.61
C ALA A 235 12.65 5.29 -7.26
N GLU A 236 11.61 4.49 -7.02
CA GLU A 236 10.27 5.00 -6.66
C GLU A 236 10.31 5.96 -5.45
N VAL A 237 11.13 5.65 -4.45
CA VAL A 237 11.31 6.48 -3.24
C VAL A 237 12.34 7.61 -3.40
N GLY A 238 12.90 7.79 -4.60
CA GLY A 238 13.72 8.95 -4.97
C GLY A 238 15.24 8.70 -4.96
N ASP A 239 15.72 7.46 -4.87
CA ASP A 239 17.16 7.17 -5.00
C ASP A 239 17.62 7.37 -6.45
N SER A 240 18.35 8.48 -6.68
CA SER A 240 18.82 8.87 -8.01
C SER A 240 19.79 7.87 -8.63
N ASP A 241 20.65 7.28 -7.81
CA ASP A 241 21.67 6.38 -8.31
C ASP A 241 21.07 5.00 -8.62
N ALA A 242 20.07 4.56 -7.83
CA ALA A 242 19.31 3.36 -8.15
C ALA A 242 18.60 3.53 -9.49
N LYS A 243 18.04 4.71 -9.76
CA LYS A 243 17.48 5.05 -11.08
C LYS A 243 18.55 5.02 -12.18
N ASP A 244 19.72 5.63 -11.98
CA ASP A 244 20.78 5.64 -12.99
C ASP A 244 21.26 4.22 -13.32
N GLU A 245 21.44 3.42 -12.28
CA GLU A 245 21.82 2.02 -12.44
C GLU A 245 20.74 1.22 -13.18
N LEU A 246 19.47 1.42 -12.81
CA LEU A 246 18.32 0.79 -13.45
C LEU A 246 18.24 1.14 -14.93
N VAL A 247 18.31 2.43 -15.30
CA VAL A 247 18.28 2.89 -16.71
C VAL A 247 19.42 2.26 -17.50
N SER A 248 20.63 2.19 -16.93
CA SER A 248 21.80 1.63 -17.62
C SER A 248 21.71 0.12 -17.90
N GLN A 249 21.01 -0.63 -17.03
CA GLN A 249 20.90 -2.10 -17.14
C GLN A 249 19.58 -2.56 -17.75
N PHE A 250 18.57 -1.68 -17.84
CA PHE A 250 17.23 -2.07 -18.23
C PHE A 250 17.16 -2.59 -19.66
N MET A 251 17.84 -1.95 -20.62
CA MET A 251 17.82 -2.37 -22.02
C MET A 251 18.32 -3.81 -22.22
N GLU A 252 19.36 -4.23 -21.48
CA GLU A 252 19.87 -5.60 -21.53
C GLU A 252 18.91 -6.61 -20.87
N LEU A 253 18.12 -6.15 -19.88
CA LEU A 253 17.19 -7.01 -19.15
C LEU A 253 15.86 -7.19 -19.88
N ALA A 254 15.38 -6.16 -20.56
CA ALA A 254 14.14 -6.13 -21.32
C ALA A 254 13.92 -7.36 -22.20
N GLU A 255 15.01 -7.93 -22.73
CA GLU A 255 15.01 -9.10 -23.60
C GLU A 255 14.87 -10.46 -22.86
N SER A 256 15.14 -10.52 -21.55
CA SER A 256 15.26 -11.76 -20.78
C SER A 256 14.46 -11.82 -19.46
N ALA A 257 13.89 -10.70 -18.99
CA ALA A 257 13.03 -10.68 -17.80
C ALA A 257 11.60 -11.12 -18.09
N SER A 258 10.89 -11.54 -17.04
CA SER A 258 9.45 -11.76 -17.13
C SER A 258 8.71 -10.44 -17.39
N GLU A 259 7.55 -10.54 -18.04
CA GLU A 259 6.66 -9.39 -18.29
C GLU A 259 6.35 -8.64 -17.00
N SER A 260 5.98 -9.35 -15.92
CA SER A 260 5.64 -8.74 -14.64
C SER A 260 6.80 -7.91 -14.07
N SER A 261 8.03 -8.40 -14.15
CA SER A 261 9.21 -7.66 -13.68
C SER A 261 9.49 -6.43 -14.53
N VAL A 262 9.32 -6.52 -15.85
CA VAL A 262 9.41 -5.36 -16.74
C VAL A 262 8.39 -4.30 -16.35
N LEU A 263 7.13 -4.68 -16.11
CA LEU A 263 6.07 -3.73 -15.71
C LEU A 263 6.36 -3.04 -14.38
N VAL A 264 6.90 -3.76 -13.39
CA VAL A 264 7.33 -3.19 -12.09
C VAL A 264 8.44 -2.16 -12.30
N ILE A 265 9.42 -2.47 -13.16
CA ILE A 265 10.52 -1.54 -13.44
C ILE A 265 10.03 -0.27 -14.14
N LEU A 266 9.16 -0.42 -15.15
CA LEU A 266 8.55 0.73 -15.84
C LEU A 266 7.73 1.60 -14.87
N ALA A 267 7.02 0.99 -13.92
CA ALA A 267 6.31 1.73 -12.88
C ALA A 267 7.28 2.55 -12.02
N GLY A 268 8.30 1.91 -11.45
CA GLY A 268 9.28 2.57 -10.57
C GLY A 268 10.04 3.71 -11.26
N LEU A 269 10.42 3.56 -12.53
CA LEU A 269 11.03 4.65 -13.30
C LEU A 269 10.06 5.83 -13.51
N ARG A 270 8.81 5.55 -13.92
CA ARG A 270 7.80 6.60 -14.10
C ARG A 270 7.54 7.33 -12.78
N ASP A 271 7.45 6.59 -11.67
CA ASP A 271 7.20 7.16 -10.35
C ASP A 271 8.38 8.00 -9.86
N TYR A 272 9.63 7.57 -10.08
CA TYR A 272 10.81 8.41 -9.83
C TYR A 272 10.72 9.74 -10.57
N PHE A 273 10.50 9.73 -11.90
CA PHE A 273 10.49 10.95 -12.70
C PHE A 273 9.33 11.88 -12.32
N THR A 274 8.17 11.31 -12.00
CA THR A 274 6.99 12.07 -11.55
C THR A 274 7.24 12.70 -10.17
N ASN A 275 7.67 11.91 -9.19
CA ASN A 275 7.86 12.33 -7.81
C ASN A 275 9.01 13.35 -7.66
N THR A 276 10.04 13.25 -8.50
CA THR A 276 11.17 14.19 -8.52
C THR A 276 10.96 15.36 -9.48
N SER A 277 9.80 15.46 -10.15
CA SER A 277 9.49 16.50 -11.14
C SER A 277 10.48 16.56 -12.32
N GLN A 278 11.11 15.43 -12.65
CA GLN A 278 12.03 15.27 -13.78
C GLN A 278 11.29 14.69 -15.00
N LEU A 279 10.24 15.38 -15.44
CA LEU A 279 9.32 14.87 -16.47
C LEU A 279 9.98 14.72 -17.85
N GLU A 280 10.69 15.74 -18.33
CA GLU A 280 11.38 15.70 -19.63
C GLU A 280 12.47 14.61 -19.72
N PRO A 281 13.39 14.48 -18.73
CA PRO A 281 14.31 13.34 -18.70
C PRO A 281 13.59 11.99 -18.70
N GLY A 282 12.45 11.89 -18.00
CA GLY A 282 11.62 10.69 -18.02
C GLY A 282 11.08 10.39 -19.41
N LEU A 283 10.54 11.39 -20.11
CA LEU A 283 10.04 11.25 -21.47
C LEU A 283 11.14 10.76 -22.43
N GLU A 284 12.36 11.30 -22.33
CA GLU A 284 13.50 10.85 -23.13
C GLU A 284 13.81 9.37 -22.89
N VAL A 285 13.92 8.96 -21.61
CA VAL A 285 14.14 7.55 -21.25
C VAL A 285 13.06 6.66 -21.84
N PHE A 286 11.77 6.96 -21.62
CA PHE A 286 10.70 6.10 -22.12
C PHE A 286 10.58 6.08 -23.66
N ARG A 287 10.95 7.16 -24.37
CA ARG A 287 10.99 7.18 -25.84
C ARG A 287 12.12 6.28 -26.38
N ASP A 288 13.27 6.26 -25.71
CA ASP A 288 14.35 5.34 -26.04
C ASP A 288 13.93 3.88 -25.81
N LEU A 289 13.25 3.60 -24.68
CA LEU A 289 12.68 2.27 -24.39
C LEU A 289 11.70 1.84 -25.48
N LEU A 290 10.77 2.73 -25.86
CA LEU A 290 9.79 2.44 -26.91
C LEU A 290 10.47 2.08 -28.23
N SER A 291 11.46 2.87 -28.64
CA SER A 291 12.20 2.68 -29.89
C SER A 291 12.93 1.34 -29.91
N HIS A 292 13.55 0.96 -28.79
CA HIS A 292 14.22 -0.32 -28.65
C HIS A 292 13.25 -1.51 -28.71
N TYR A 293 12.15 -1.45 -27.95
CA TYR A 293 11.15 -2.53 -27.93
C TYR A 293 10.47 -2.72 -29.29
N GLN A 294 10.15 -1.64 -30.02
CA GLN A 294 9.58 -1.73 -31.37
C GLN A 294 10.58 -2.34 -32.38
N GLY A 295 11.88 -2.03 -32.26
CA GLY A 295 12.92 -2.56 -33.14
C GLY A 295 13.24 -4.04 -32.94
N SER A 296 12.98 -4.59 -31.74
CA SER A 296 13.30 -5.98 -31.39
C SER A 296 12.43 -7.04 -32.07
N GLY A 297 11.28 -6.67 -32.65
CA GLY A 297 10.31 -7.62 -33.22
C GLY A 297 9.67 -8.59 -32.21
N ALA A 298 9.99 -8.45 -30.92
CA ALA A 298 9.56 -9.30 -29.80
C ALA A 298 8.62 -8.57 -28.82
N GLY A 299 8.15 -7.37 -29.18
CA GLY A 299 7.35 -6.52 -28.31
C GLY A 299 6.06 -7.21 -27.87
N ASN A 300 6.04 -7.67 -26.61
CA ASN A 300 4.81 -8.07 -25.95
C ASN A 300 3.86 -6.87 -25.95
N VAL A 301 2.66 -7.05 -26.51
CA VAL A 301 1.63 -6.02 -26.63
C VAL A 301 1.35 -5.34 -25.28
N SER A 302 1.38 -6.11 -24.20
CA SER A 302 1.22 -5.61 -22.82
C SER A 302 2.31 -4.61 -22.43
N VAL A 303 3.59 -4.96 -22.68
CA VAL A 303 4.74 -4.08 -22.37
C VAL A 303 4.71 -2.81 -23.21
N LEU A 304 4.44 -2.92 -24.52
CA LEU A 304 4.33 -1.77 -25.41
C LEU A 304 3.20 -0.83 -24.97
N SER A 305 2.01 -1.38 -24.68
CA SER A 305 0.87 -0.60 -24.18
C SER A 305 1.23 0.11 -22.87
N ASN A 306 1.96 -0.55 -21.97
CA ASN A 306 2.39 0.05 -20.71
C ASN A 306 3.39 1.19 -20.93
N ILE A 307 4.37 1.03 -21.83
CA ILE A 307 5.33 2.09 -22.19
C ILE A 307 4.59 3.32 -22.72
N PHE A 308 3.64 3.11 -23.65
CA PHE A 308 2.78 4.20 -24.15
C PHE A 308 2.00 4.87 -23.03
N ASN A 309 1.41 4.09 -22.12
CA ASN A 309 0.71 4.65 -20.97
C ASN A 309 1.64 5.44 -20.02
N ARG A 310 2.90 5.04 -19.84
CA ARG A 310 3.88 5.82 -19.05
C ARG A 310 4.25 7.13 -19.73
N LEU A 311 4.48 7.11 -21.04
CA LEU A 311 4.71 8.32 -21.84
C LEU A 311 3.51 9.26 -21.75
N GLN A 312 2.29 8.74 -21.89
CA GLN A 312 1.05 9.48 -21.71
C GLN A 312 0.99 10.18 -20.35
N GLN A 313 1.23 9.44 -19.26
CA GLN A 313 1.15 9.97 -17.89
C GLN A 313 2.19 11.08 -17.64
N LEU A 314 3.41 10.91 -18.15
CA LEU A 314 4.47 11.92 -18.05
C LEU A 314 4.14 13.17 -18.88
N SER A 315 3.68 13.01 -20.12
CA SER A 315 3.26 14.13 -20.98
C SER A 315 2.07 14.89 -20.38
N PHE A 316 1.07 14.18 -19.85
CA PHE A 316 -0.07 14.81 -19.17
C PHE A 316 0.38 15.61 -17.95
N SER A 317 1.28 15.04 -17.13
CA SER A 317 1.85 15.74 -15.97
C SER A 317 2.68 16.96 -16.36
N ASN A 318 3.22 16.96 -17.59
CA ASN A 318 3.97 18.07 -18.17
C ASN A 318 3.06 19.13 -18.83
N ASN A 319 1.74 18.95 -18.80
CA ASN A 319 0.73 19.75 -19.51
C ASN A 319 0.87 19.72 -21.04
N ASP A 320 1.54 18.69 -21.59
CA ASP A 320 1.59 18.45 -23.04
C ASP A 320 0.47 17.47 -23.43
N PHE A 321 -0.74 18.01 -23.51
CA PHE A 321 -1.94 17.21 -23.74
C PHE A 321 -2.01 16.61 -25.15
N LEU A 322 -1.34 17.21 -26.15
CA LEU A 322 -1.33 16.69 -27.51
C LEU A 322 -0.45 15.44 -27.62
N ASP A 323 0.78 15.48 -27.06
CA ASP A 323 1.64 14.31 -26.98
C ASP A 323 1.00 13.23 -26.09
N ALA A 324 0.42 13.63 -24.96
CA ALA A 324 -0.28 12.72 -24.07
C ALA A 324 -1.41 11.97 -24.81
N LEU A 325 -2.19 12.67 -25.63
CA LEU A 325 -3.26 12.06 -26.40
C LEU A 325 -2.72 11.04 -27.41
N GLN A 326 -1.67 11.39 -28.17
CA GLN A 326 -1.07 10.45 -29.13
C GLN A 326 -0.63 9.15 -28.46
N TYR A 327 0.01 9.24 -27.30
CA TYR A 327 0.42 8.07 -26.54
C TYR A 327 -0.77 7.29 -25.95
N ALA A 328 -1.81 7.98 -25.47
CA ALA A 328 -3.03 7.34 -24.99
C ALA A 328 -3.72 6.51 -26.09
N LEU A 329 -3.86 7.09 -27.29
CA LEU A 329 -4.49 6.45 -28.43
C LEU A 329 -3.72 5.19 -28.88
N GLU A 330 -2.38 5.23 -28.85
CA GLU A 330 -1.58 4.04 -29.14
C GLU A 330 -1.74 2.95 -28.07
N ALA A 331 -1.82 3.31 -26.79
CA ALA A 331 -2.09 2.34 -25.72
C ALA A 331 -3.47 1.69 -25.88
N VAL A 332 -4.52 2.47 -26.16
CA VAL A 332 -5.87 1.98 -26.44
C VAL A 332 -5.89 1.11 -27.71
N ARG A 333 -5.18 1.50 -28.77
CA ARG A 333 -5.11 0.72 -30.02
C ARG A 333 -4.49 -0.66 -29.79
N LEU A 334 -3.49 -0.75 -28.93
CA LEU A 334 -2.81 -2.01 -28.62
C LEU A 334 -3.60 -2.88 -27.63
N SER A 335 -4.30 -2.25 -26.67
CA SER A 335 -5.10 -2.92 -25.64
C SER A 335 -6.50 -2.30 -25.53
N PRO A 336 -7.41 -2.56 -26.49
CA PRO A 336 -8.71 -1.87 -26.60
C PRO A 336 -9.75 -2.25 -25.54
N ASP A 337 -9.47 -3.31 -24.77
CA ASP A 337 -10.32 -3.79 -23.68
C ASP A 337 -9.81 -3.33 -22.31
N ASP A 338 -8.71 -2.57 -22.25
CA ASP A 338 -8.21 -1.98 -21.01
C ASP A 338 -8.98 -0.69 -20.68
N ASP A 339 -9.75 -0.75 -19.60
CA ASP A 339 -10.59 0.36 -19.16
C ASP A 339 -9.77 1.57 -18.69
N SER A 340 -8.57 1.34 -18.15
CA SER A 340 -7.69 2.37 -17.60
C SER A 340 -7.07 3.21 -18.71
N TYR A 341 -6.65 2.60 -19.83
CA TYR A 341 -6.17 3.35 -20.99
C TYR A 341 -7.29 4.17 -21.65
N THR A 342 -8.49 3.59 -21.71
CA THR A 342 -9.68 4.27 -22.24
C THR A 342 -10.06 5.48 -21.37
N TYR A 343 -10.01 5.33 -20.04
CA TYR A 343 -10.25 6.41 -19.10
C TYR A 343 -9.21 7.55 -19.22
N ASN A 344 -7.93 7.20 -19.44
CA ASN A 344 -6.88 8.20 -19.65
C ASN A 344 -7.13 9.00 -20.93
N ALA A 345 -7.53 8.36 -22.04
CA ALA A 345 -7.91 9.07 -23.27
C ALA A 345 -9.10 10.03 -23.03
N TYR A 346 -10.13 9.58 -22.31
CA TYR A 346 -11.26 10.43 -21.89
C TYR A 346 -10.78 11.69 -21.16
N LEU A 347 -9.91 11.54 -20.15
CA LEU A 347 -9.43 12.69 -19.37
C LEU A 347 -8.67 13.69 -20.26
N ILE A 348 -7.84 13.21 -21.17
CA ILE A 348 -7.04 14.08 -22.04
C ILE A 348 -7.92 14.84 -23.03
N GLU A 349 -8.87 14.15 -23.69
CA GLU A 349 -9.81 14.79 -24.62
C GLU A 349 -10.65 15.87 -23.91
N ARG A 350 -11.03 15.61 -22.66
CA ARG A 350 -11.72 16.59 -21.81
C ARG A 350 -10.86 17.82 -21.54
N GLU A 351 -9.58 17.66 -21.19
CA GLU A 351 -8.66 18.80 -20.98
C GLU A 351 -8.38 19.58 -22.28
N LEU A 352 -8.41 18.91 -23.44
CA LEU A 352 -8.30 19.54 -24.76
C LEU A 352 -9.59 20.26 -25.21
N GLY A 353 -10.72 20.01 -24.54
CA GLY A 353 -12.03 20.55 -24.91
C GLY A 353 -12.70 19.83 -26.08
N ASN A 354 -12.19 18.66 -26.48
CA ASN A 354 -12.74 17.81 -27.54
C ASN A 354 -13.94 17.03 -26.99
N THR A 355 -15.07 17.71 -26.90
CA THR A 355 -16.24 17.23 -26.16
C THR A 355 -16.83 15.96 -26.77
N GLU A 356 -16.87 15.87 -28.10
CA GLU A 356 -17.44 14.70 -28.79
C GLU A 356 -16.62 13.44 -28.52
N GLU A 357 -15.29 13.53 -28.63
CA GLU A 357 -14.35 12.46 -28.35
C GLU A 357 -14.35 12.09 -26.87
N ALA A 358 -14.35 13.08 -25.97
CA ALA A 358 -14.41 12.85 -24.53
C ALA A 358 -15.67 12.08 -24.13
N VAL A 359 -16.84 12.40 -24.71
CA VAL A 359 -18.09 11.66 -24.51
C VAL A 359 -17.96 10.22 -24.97
N GLN A 360 -17.40 9.98 -26.17
CA GLN A 360 -17.21 8.63 -26.71
C GLN A 360 -16.31 7.77 -25.81
N TYR A 361 -15.17 8.31 -25.36
CA TYR A 361 -14.27 7.58 -24.47
C TYR A 361 -14.86 7.37 -23.07
N ALA A 362 -15.63 8.33 -22.54
CA ALA A 362 -16.32 8.16 -21.26
C ALA A 362 -17.37 7.03 -21.33
N GLN A 363 -18.15 6.97 -22.40
CA GLN A 363 -19.11 5.87 -22.64
C GLN A 363 -18.39 4.53 -22.77
N ARG A 364 -17.33 4.47 -23.59
CA ARG A 364 -16.55 3.25 -23.78
C ARG A 364 -15.91 2.75 -22.49
N PHE A 365 -15.38 3.66 -21.67
CA PHE A 365 -14.85 3.32 -20.35
C PHE A 365 -15.93 2.67 -19.46
N LEU A 366 -17.14 3.22 -19.43
CA LEU A 366 -18.25 2.67 -18.65
C LEU A 366 -18.76 1.32 -19.18
N GLU A 367 -18.56 1.00 -20.47
CA GLU A 367 -18.84 -0.32 -21.03
C GLU A 367 -17.81 -1.37 -20.59
N LEU A 368 -16.56 -0.95 -20.41
CA LEU A 368 -15.43 -1.84 -20.09
C LEU A 368 -15.25 -2.07 -18.59
N THR A 369 -15.52 -1.07 -17.75
CA THR A 369 -15.19 -1.13 -16.33
C THR A 369 -16.10 -2.08 -15.56
N GLU A 370 -15.51 -2.94 -14.73
CA GLU A 370 -16.26 -3.87 -13.86
C GLU A 370 -16.78 -3.19 -12.59
N ASP A 371 -16.14 -2.07 -12.17
CA ASP A 371 -16.52 -1.32 -10.96
C ASP A 371 -17.26 -0.02 -11.31
N MET A 372 -18.57 -0.18 -11.52
CA MET A 372 -19.49 0.92 -11.83
C MET A 372 -19.73 1.88 -10.65
N GLU A 373 -19.25 1.54 -9.45
CA GLU A 373 -19.31 2.39 -8.25
C GLU A 373 -17.97 3.10 -7.97
N SER A 374 -16.94 2.82 -8.77
CA SER A 374 -15.64 3.49 -8.66
C SER A 374 -15.77 5.00 -8.85
N ARG A 375 -14.87 5.76 -8.23
CA ARG A 375 -14.81 7.23 -8.40
C ARG A 375 -14.68 7.62 -9.88
N PHE A 376 -13.93 6.84 -10.67
CA PHE A 376 -13.75 7.07 -12.10
C PHE A 376 -15.07 6.90 -12.87
N ALA A 377 -15.83 5.83 -12.57
CA ALA A 377 -17.15 5.60 -13.16
C ALA A 377 -18.16 6.70 -12.76
N VAL A 378 -18.13 7.16 -11.52
CA VAL A 378 -18.97 8.28 -11.07
C VAL A 378 -18.64 9.55 -11.85
N LEU A 379 -17.36 9.92 -11.97
CA LEU A 379 -16.94 11.13 -12.70
C LEU A 379 -17.29 11.07 -14.19
N ALA A 380 -17.12 9.91 -14.83
CA ALA A 380 -17.52 9.72 -16.22
C ALA A 380 -19.04 9.88 -16.40
N LYS A 381 -19.86 9.32 -15.51
CA LYS A 381 -21.33 9.47 -15.54
C LYS A 381 -21.77 10.92 -15.31
N GLU A 382 -21.15 11.61 -14.35
CA GLU A 382 -21.42 13.02 -14.09
C GLU A 382 -21.09 13.88 -15.31
N TYR A 383 -19.96 13.62 -15.95
CA TYR A 383 -19.57 14.30 -17.19
C TYR A 383 -20.60 14.07 -18.32
N LEU A 384 -20.99 12.82 -18.55
CA LEU A 384 -22.01 12.49 -19.56
C LEU A 384 -23.35 13.16 -19.27
N ALA A 385 -23.74 13.28 -18.01
CA ALA A 385 -24.97 13.97 -17.61
C ALA A 385 -24.91 15.48 -17.90
N ILE A 386 -23.75 16.12 -17.71
CA ILE A 386 -23.53 17.53 -18.01
C ILE A 386 -23.60 17.78 -19.53
N GLU A 387 -22.98 16.90 -20.33
CA GLU A 387 -22.94 17.03 -21.79
C GLU A 387 -24.21 16.53 -22.49
N GLY A 388 -25.21 16.03 -21.73
CA GLY A 388 -26.47 15.54 -22.27
C GLY A 388 -26.37 14.20 -23.01
N ALA A 389 -25.38 13.37 -22.66
CA ALA A 389 -25.05 12.09 -23.28
C ALA A 389 -25.14 10.88 -22.32
N ALA A 390 -25.86 11.04 -21.20
CA ALA A 390 -26.05 10.04 -20.14
C ALA A 390 -27.10 8.97 -20.45
#